data_AF-A0A7C7DEN4-F1
#
_entry.id   AF-A0A7C7DEN4-F1
#
_cell.length_a   1.000
_cell.length_b   1.000
_cell.length_c   1.000
_cell.angle_alpha   90.00
_cell.angle_beta   90.00
_cell.angle_gamma   90.00
#
_symmetry.space_group_name_H-M   'P 1'
#
loop_
_entity.id
_entity.type
_entity.pdbx_description
1 polymer ?
#
loop_
_entity_poly.entity_id
_entity_poly.type
_entity_poly.pdbx_seq_one_letter_code
_entity_poly.pdbx_strand_id
1 'polypeptide(L)'
;MVLRLWEIRMYAKAGLPEIDRMTGRQFEEWLARFFRSRGYDVALTPEQGDYGADLILKKGPVTTVVQAKRRSGKVGVSAIQEITAAKGYYKADSAMVVTNSFFTKEAIELARRNNVVLWNRNKLKDEILAEQAKKAAARNQSSTKRVAVKSVGKPMVYAPTPSDVGRRAPCHQLSHVTATISKTDRRR
;
A
#
# COMPACT_ATOMS: atom_id res chain seq x y z
N MET A 1 13.84 -33.74 -13.51
CA MET A 1 12.47 -33.83 -12.96
C MET A 1 12.28 -33.03 -11.65
N VAL A 2 13.30 -32.84 -10.80
CA VAL A 2 13.21 -32.11 -9.51
C VAL A 2 13.06 -30.59 -9.66
N LEU A 3 13.69 -29.97 -10.67
CA LEU A 3 13.60 -28.51 -10.92
C LEU A 3 12.16 -28.03 -11.17
N ARG A 4 11.34 -28.81 -11.89
CA ARG A 4 9.92 -28.49 -12.13
C ARG A 4 9.08 -28.47 -10.85
N LEU A 5 9.35 -29.36 -9.90
CA LEU A 5 8.59 -29.46 -8.65
C LEU A 5 8.82 -28.25 -7.75
N TRP A 6 10.05 -27.75 -7.70
CA TRP A 6 10.38 -26.54 -6.96
C TRP A 6 9.67 -25.32 -7.54
N GLU A 7 9.69 -25.17 -8.86
CA GLU A 7 9.04 -24.06 -9.56
C GLU A 7 7.53 -24.08 -9.36
N ILE A 8 6.89 -25.23 -9.52
CA ILE A 8 5.45 -25.43 -9.26
C ILE A 8 5.10 -25.04 -7.83
N ARG A 9 5.90 -25.49 -6.84
CA ARG A 9 5.70 -25.12 -5.43
C ARG A 9 5.84 -23.62 -5.20
N MET A 10 6.79 -22.96 -5.83
CA MET A 10 6.97 -21.51 -5.69
C MET A 10 5.81 -20.72 -6.29
N TYR A 11 5.31 -21.13 -7.46
CA TYR A 11 4.13 -20.49 -8.06
C TYR A 11 2.87 -20.69 -7.22
N ALA A 12 2.65 -21.88 -6.66
CA ALA A 12 1.53 -22.14 -5.76
C ALA A 12 1.61 -21.28 -4.49
N LYS A 13 2.78 -21.17 -3.86
CA LYS A 13 2.98 -20.28 -2.70
C LYS A 13 2.69 -18.81 -3.00
N ALA A 14 3.02 -18.36 -4.22
CA ALA A 14 2.74 -17.01 -4.67
C ALA A 14 1.27 -16.79 -5.06
N GLY A 15 0.42 -17.82 -5.08
CA GLY A 15 -0.99 -17.68 -5.47
C GLY A 15 -1.21 -17.41 -6.96
N LEU A 16 -0.25 -17.80 -7.82
CA LEU A 16 -0.38 -17.62 -9.27
C LEU A 16 -1.48 -18.50 -9.91
N PRO A 17 -1.72 -19.75 -9.48
CA PRO A 17 -2.84 -20.54 -10.00
C PRO A 17 -4.21 -19.88 -9.81
N GLU A 18 -4.38 -19.08 -8.76
CA GLU A 18 -5.59 -18.30 -8.50
C GLU A 18 -5.68 -17.12 -9.47
N ILE A 19 -4.56 -16.41 -9.70
CA ILE A 19 -4.46 -15.34 -10.70
C ILE A 19 -4.76 -15.88 -12.11
N ASP A 20 -4.29 -17.07 -12.45
CA ASP A 20 -4.49 -17.69 -13.76
C ASP A 20 -5.99 -17.98 -14.05
N ARG A 21 -6.83 -18.06 -13.00
CA ARG A 21 -8.29 -18.27 -13.11
C ARG A 21 -9.11 -16.97 -13.10
N MET A 22 -8.48 -15.82 -12.89
CA MET A 22 -9.17 -14.52 -12.85
C MET A 22 -9.60 -14.06 -14.24
N THR A 23 -10.68 -13.29 -14.32
CA THR A 23 -10.97 -12.45 -15.50
C THR A 23 -9.93 -11.33 -15.66
N GLY A 24 -9.95 -10.61 -16.78
CA GLY A 24 -9.09 -9.43 -16.96
C GLY A 24 -9.34 -8.40 -15.86
N ARG A 25 -10.61 -8.04 -15.69
CA ARG A 25 -11.04 -7.09 -14.66
C ARG A 25 -10.67 -7.51 -13.23
N GLN A 26 -10.87 -8.78 -12.89
CA GLN A 26 -10.48 -9.30 -11.57
C GLN A 26 -8.96 -9.19 -11.34
N PHE A 27 -8.15 -9.36 -12.38
CA PHE A 27 -6.71 -9.19 -12.30
C PHE A 27 -6.31 -7.72 -12.11
N GLU A 28 -6.97 -6.78 -12.77
CA GLU A 28 -6.79 -5.34 -12.55
C GLU A 28 -7.10 -4.95 -11.11
N GLU A 29 -8.25 -5.39 -10.58
CA GLU A 29 -8.65 -5.14 -9.20
C GLU A 29 -7.70 -5.79 -8.19
N TRP A 30 -7.20 -6.98 -8.50
CA TRP A 30 -6.20 -7.66 -7.69
C TRP A 30 -4.89 -6.87 -7.66
N LEU A 31 -4.42 -6.38 -8.82
CA LEU A 31 -3.24 -5.52 -8.91
C LEU A 31 -3.44 -4.21 -8.14
N ALA A 32 -4.62 -3.62 -8.20
CA ALA A 32 -4.94 -2.41 -7.45
C ALA A 32 -4.77 -2.63 -5.95
N ARG A 33 -5.31 -3.74 -5.41
CA ARG A 33 -5.11 -4.11 -3.99
C ARG A 33 -3.63 -4.40 -3.67
N PHE A 34 -2.93 -5.06 -4.57
CA PHE A 34 -1.51 -5.39 -4.41
C PHE A 34 -0.63 -4.14 -4.34
N PHE A 35 -0.81 -3.18 -5.26
CA PHE A 35 -0.06 -1.92 -5.23
C PHE A 35 -0.45 -1.04 -4.05
N ARG A 36 -1.73 -0.99 -3.67
CA ARG A 36 -2.16 -0.28 -2.45
C ARG A 36 -1.46 -0.81 -1.20
N SER A 37 -1.31 -2.13 -1.06
CA SER A 37 -0.59 -2.69 0.11
C SER A 37 0.90 -2.35 0.14
N ARG A 38 1.46 -1.88 -0.98
CA ARG A 38 2.84 -1.40 -1.12
C ARG A 38 2.98 0.13 -0.97
N GLY A 39 1.91 0.78 -0.53
CA GLY A 39 1.88 2.22 -0.27
C GLY A 39 1.80 3.08 -1.52
N TYR A 40 1.14 2.58 -2.57
CA TYR A 40 0.75 3.40 -3.73
C TYR A 40 -0.68 3.88 -3.56
N ASP A 41 -0.96 5.11 -3.98
CA ASP A 41 -2.31 5.54 -4.31
C ASP A 41 -2.66 4.97 -5.68
N VAL A 42 -3.82 4.31 -5.79
CA VAL A 42 -4.18 3.57 -7.01
C VAL A 42 -5.59 3.91 -7.46
N ALA A 43 -5.70 4.39 -8.70
CA ALA A 43 -6.96 4.53 -9.42
C ALA A 43 -7.06 3.45 -10.51
N LEU A 44 -8.22 2.80 -10.62
CA LEU A 44 -8.58 2.00 -11.80
C LEU A 44 -9.14 2.94 -12.86
N THR A 45 -8.82 2.68 -14.12
CA THR A 45 -9.46 3.37 -15.24
C THR A 45 -10.83 2.73 -15.55
N PRO A 46 -11.72 3.46 -16.26
CA PRO A 46 -12.95 2.88 -16.79
C PRO A 46 -12.64 1.76 -17.78
N GLU A 47 -13.53 0.77 -17.91
CA GLU A 47 -13.34 -0.36 -18.85
C GLU A 47 -13.40 0.08 -20.33
N GLN A 48 -13.96 1.26 -20.61
CA GLN A 48 -14.06 1.82 -21.95
C GLN A 48 -13.43 3.21 -21.97
N GLY A 49 -12.68 3.51 -23.03
CA GLY A 49 -11.98 4.80 -23.16
C GLY A 49 -10.85 4.96 -22.14
N ASP A 50 -10.15 3.87 -21.84
CA ASP A 50 -9.01 3.82 -20.91
C ASP A 50 -7.68 4.28 -21.55
N TYR A 51 -7.70 4.55 -22.86
CA TYR A 51 -6.56 4.95 -23.68
C TYR A 51 -5.33 4.02 -23.53
N GLY A 52 -5.54 2.76 -23.14
CA GLY A 52 -4.48 1.75 -22.98
C GLY A 52 -3.78 1.75 -21.62
N ALA A 53 -4.43 2.17 -20.54
CA ALA A 53 -3.97 1.91 -19.17
C ALA A 53 -5.14 1.43 -18.31
N ASP A 54 -4.92 0.38 -17.52
CA ASP A 54 -5.94 -0.16 -16.61
C ASP A 54 -5.82 0.42 -15.18
N LEU A 55 -4.61 0.87 -14.80
CA LEU A 55 -4.35 1.51 -13.51
C LEU A 55 -3.46 2.74 -13.63
N ILE A 56 -3.68 3.70 -12.73
CA ILE A 56 -2.81 4.84 -12.47
C ILE A 56 -2.31 4.73 -11.03
N LEU A 57 -1.00 4.56 -10.88
CA LEU A 57 -0.33 4.51 -9.58
C LEU A 57 0.34 5.85 -9.29
N LYS A 58 0.23 6.31 -8.04
CA LYS A 58 0.99 7.46 -7.54
C LYS A 58 1.77 7.08 -6.30
N LYS A 59 3.03 7.53 -6.23
CA LYS A 59 3.87 7.41 -5.03
C LYS A 59 4.80 8.61 -4.94
N GLY A 60 4.50 9.52 -4.01
CA GLY A 60 5.13 10.83 -3.97
C GLY A 60 4.86 11.60 -5.27
N PRO A 61 5.87 12.22 -5.90
CA PRO A 61 5.67 12.99 -7.13
C PRO A 61 5.52 12.12 -8.39
N VAL A 62 5.77 10.80 -8.30
CA VAL A 62 5.83 9.92 -9.46
C VAL A 62 4.47 9.31 -9.77
N THR A 63 4.01 9.49 -11.00
CA THR A 63 2.83 8.85 -11.58
C THR A 63 3.27 7.75 -12.56
N THR A 64 2.71 6.56 -12.41
CA THR A 64 2.95 5.40 -13.28
C THR A 64 1.64 4.91 -13.87
N VAL A 65 1.55 4.82 -15.20
CA VAL A 65 0.45 4.11 -15.86
C VAL A 65 0.77 2.63 -15.97
N VAL A 66 -0.24 1.78 -15.77
CA VAL A 66 -0.09 0.32 -15.81
C VAL A 66 -1.12 -0.30 -16.74
N GLN A 67 -0.66 -1.12 -17.68
CA GLN A 67 -1.52 -2.06 -18.40
C GLN A 67 -1.38 -3.46 -17.78
N ALA A 68 -2.48 -4.04 -17.37
CA ALA A 68 -2.63 -5.40 -16.90
C ALA A 68 -3.08 -6.32 -18.06
N LYS A 69 -2.32 -7.39 -18.34
CA LYS A 69 -2.71 -8.42 -19.31
C LYS A 69 -2.73 -9.80 -18.64
N ARG A 70 -3.92 -10.29 -18.28
CA ARG A 70 -4.12 -11.69 -17.88
C ARG A 70 -4.37 -12.55 -19.13
N ARG A 71 -3.41 -13.38 -19.54
CA ARG A 71 -3.51 -14.20 -20.77
C ARG A 71 -2.90 -15.61 -20.57
N SER A 72 -3.27 -16.54 -21.44
CA SER A 72 -2.67 -17.88 -21.53
C SER A 72 -1.41 -17.91 -22.41
N GLY A 73 -1.37 -17.07 -23.45
CA GLY A 73 -0.23 -16.93 -24.36
C GLY A 73 0.73 -15.82 -23.98
N LYS A 74 1.75 -15.60 -24.82
CA LYS A 74 2.70 -14.50 -24.64
C LYS A 74 2.07 -13.13 -24.92
N VAL A 75 2.59 -12.11 -24.25
CA VAL A 75 2.21 -10.70 -24.48
C VAL A 75 3.09 -10.11 -25.56
N GLY A 76 2.46 -9.61 -26.63
CA GLY A 76 3.13 -9.06 -27.82
C GLY A 76 3.30 -7.54 -27.76
N VAL A 77 3.77 -6.98 -28.87
CA VAL A 77 4.12 -5.55 -29.01
C VAL A 77 2.96 -4.60 -28.79
N SER A 78 1.71 -5.02 -29.05
CA SER A 78 0.53 -4.16 -28.92
C SER A 78 0.37 -3.61 -27.51
N ALA A 79 0.62 -4.42 -26.47
CA ALA A 79 0.53 -3.97 -25.08
C ALA A 79 1.55 -2.88 -24.74
N ILE A 80 2.70 -2.87 -25.42
CA ILE A 80 3.74 -1.87 -25.23
C ILE A 80 3.38 -0.58 -25.97
N GLN A 81 2.80 -0.69 -27.17
CA GLN A 81 2.30 0.45 -27.94
C GLN A 81 1.16 1.16 -27.20
N GLU A 82 0.18 0.39 -26.71
CA GLU A 82 -0.96 0.86 -25.90
C GLU A 82 -0.48 1.67 -24.68
N ILE A 83 0.37 1.10 -23.82
CA ILE A 83 0.81 1.79 -22.61
C ILE A 83 1.73 2.99 -22.90
N THR A 84 2.45 2.97 -24.02
CA THR A 84 3.29 4.10 -24.44
C THR A 84 2.42 5.29 -24.83
N ALA A 85 1.31 5.06 -25.55
CA ALA A 85 0.32 6.09 -25.84
C ALA A 85 -0.36 6.59 -24.54
N ALA A 86 -0.76 5.67 -23.67
CA ALA A 86 -1.39 6.00 -22.39
C ALA A 86 -0.49 6.88 -21.52
N LYS A 87 0.83 6.63 -21.50
CA LYS A 87 1.79 7.45 -20.76
C LYS A 87 1.70 8.93 -21.15
N GLY A 88 1.63 9.20 -22.46
CA GLY A 88 1.46 10.56 -22.98
C GLY A 88 0.11 11.16 -22.63
N TYR A 89 -0.97 10.39 -22.83
CA TYR A 89 -2.34 10.82 -22.52
C TYR A 89 -2.52 11.22 -21.05
N TYR A 90 -2.06 10.38 -20.12
CA TYR A 90 -2.16 10.62 -18.68
C TYR A 90 -1.05 11.51 -18.11
N LYS A 91 -0.12 12.00 -18.95
CA LYS A 91 1.06 12.79 -18.54
C LYS A 91 1.85 12.11 -17.41
N ALA A 92 2.02 10.79 -17.51
CA ALA A 92 2.68 9.99 -16.49
C ALA A 92 4.19 9.97 -16.66
N ASP A 93 4.93 9.92 -15.55
CA ASP A 93 6.40 9.88 -15.54
C ASP A 93 6.93 8.55 -16.08
N SER A 94 6.19 7.46 -15.82
CA SER A 94 6.59 6.11 -16.20
C SER A 94 5.42 5.23 -16.63
N ALA A 95 5.74 4.14 -17.32
CA ALA A 95 4.81 3.19 -17.88
C ALA A 95 5.22 1.76 -17.50
N MET A 96 4.23 0.90 -17.25
CA MET A 96 4.45 -0.48 -16.85
C MET A 96 3.44 -1.41 -17.51
N VAL A 97 3.87 -2.60 -17.92
CA VAL A 97 2.97 -3.70 -18.29
C VAL A 97 3.17 -4.86 -17.33
N VAL A 98 2.06 -5.33 -16.75
CA VAL A 98 2.02 -6.46 -15.82
C VAL A 98 1.24 -7.60 -16.43
N THR A 99 1.79 -8.82 -16.39
CA THR A 99 1.11 -10.02 -16.89
C THR A 99 1.40 -11.24 -16.02
N ASN A 100 0.44 -12.16 -15.97
CA ASN A 100 0.63 -13.51 -15.40
C ASN A 100 1.44 -14.45 -16.32
N SER A 101 1.78 -14.00 -17.53
CA SER A 101 2.48 -14.75 -18.58
C SER A 101 3.86 -14.15 -18.88
N PHE A 102 4.39 -14.38 -20.08
CA PHE A 102 5.68 -13.89 -20.55
C PHE A 102 5.51 -13.00 -21.77
N PHE A 103 6.50 -12.14 -22.03
CA PHE A 103 6.51 -11.28 -23.21
C PHE A 103 7.19 -11.96 -24.40
N THR A 104 6.84 -11.56 -25.62
CA THR A 104 7.62 -11.92 -26.81
C THR A 104 8.95 -11.16 -26.83
N LYS A 105 9.92 -11.61 -27.66
CA LYS A 105 11.24 -10.95 -27.74
C LYS A 105 11.11 -9.51 -28.24
N GLU A 106 10.22 -9.31 -29.21
CA GLU A 106 9.91 -8.03 -29.84
C GLU A 106 9.25 -7.08 -28.85
N ALA A 107 8.36 -7.58 -27.99
CA ALA A 107 7.75 -6.80 -26.92
C ALA A 107 8.79 -6.33 -25.89
N ILE A 108 9.73 -7.22 -25.52
CA ILE A 108 10.83 -6.87 -24.62
C ILE A 108 11.73 -5.79 -25.23
N GLU A 109 12.09 -5.94 -26.51
CA GLU A 109 12.91 -4.95 -27.21
C GLU A 109 12.20 -3.59 -27.28
N LEU A 110 10.93 -3.57 -27.69
CA LEU A 110 10.16 -2.33 -27.78
C LEU A 110 9.99 -1.65 -26.42
N ALA A 111 9.75 -2.42 -25.37
CA ALA A 111 9.64 -1.90 -24.01
C ALA A 111 10.94 -1.23 -23.56
N ARG A 112 12.09 -1.84 -23.86
CA ARG A 112 13.41 -1.26 -23.58
C ARG A 112 13.61 0.08 -24.29
N ARG A 113 13.21 0.19 -25.56
CA ARG A 113 13.31 1.44 -26.34
C ARG A 113 12.43 2.57 -25.79
N ASN A 114 11.29 2.22 -25.20
CA ASN A 114 10.31 3.18 -24.68
C ASN A 114 10.37 3.36 -23.15
N ASN A 115 11.36 2.78 -22.48
CA ASN A 115 11.48 2.79 -21.01
C ASN A 115 10.20 2.29 -20.29
N VAL A 116 9.59 1.23 -20.81
CA VAL A 116 8.43 0.57 -20.22
C VAL A 116 8.89 -0.55 -19.29
N VAL A 117 8.42 -0.52 -18.04
CA VAL A 117 8.73 -1.56 -17.06
C VAL A 117 7.90 -2.81 -17.33
N LEU A 118 8.53 -3.98 -17.36
CA LEU A 118 7.87 -5.25 -17.62
C LEU A 118 7.83 -6.13 -16.38
N TRP A 119 6.63 -6.49 -15.94
CA TRP A 119 6.41 -7.53 -14.93
C TRP A 119 5.81 -8.76 -15.62
N ASN A 120 6.68 -9.74 -15.89
CA ASN A 120 6.27 -11.06 -16.35
C ASN A 120 5.91 -11.96 -15.14
N ARG A 121 5.52 -13.21 -15.43
CA ARG A 121 5.16 -14.22 -14.43
C ARG A 121 6.18 -14.36 -13.30
N ASN A 122 7.47 -14.42 -13.64
CA ASN A 122 8.54 -14.59 -12.65
C ASN A 122 8.64 -13.37 -11.75
N LYS A 123 8.68 -12.18 -12.35
CA LYS A 123 8.74 -10.93 -11.59
C LYS A 123 7.51 -10.74 -10.70
N LEU A 124 6.32 -11.05 -11.21
CA LEU A 124 5.08 -10.99 -10.45
C LEU A 124 5.12 -11.93 -9.24
N LYS A 125 5.55 -13.19 -9.44
CA LYS A 125 5.77 -14.16 -8.35
C LYS A 125 6.72 -13.61 -7.29
N ASP A 126 7.88 -13.10 -7.72
CA ASP A 126 8.91 -12.59 -6.79
C ASP A 126 8.36 -11.41 -5.97
N GLU A 127 7.61 -10.49 -6.59
CA GLU A 127 7.00 -9.36 -5.90
C GLU A 127 5.92 -9.79 -4.90
N ILE A 128 5.13 -10.82 -5.22
CA ILE A 128 4.13 -11.37 -4.29
C ILE A 128 4.80 -12.01 -3.09
N LEU A 129 5.82 -12.85 -3.30
CA LEU A 129 6.54 -13.51 -2.21
C LEU A 129 7.23 -12.48 -1.32
N ALA A 130 7.82 -11.44 -1.90
CA ALA A 130 8.42 -10.34 -1.14
C ALA A 130 7.38 -9.61 -0.28
N GLU A 131 6.18 -9.36 -0.82
CA GLU A 131 5.09 -8.73 -0.08
C GLU A 131 4.57 -9.60 1.08
N GLN A 132 4.45 -10.91 0.86
CA GLN A 132 4.08 -11.87 1.90
C GLN A 132 5.12 -11.92 3.02
N ALA A 133 6.41 -11.93 2.67
CA ALA A 133 7.51 -11.94 3.64
C ALA A 133 7.52 -10.67 4.52
N LYS A 134 7.29 -9.49 3.91
CA LYS A 134 7.17 -8.21 4.65
C LYS A 134 6.01 -8.25 5.65
N LYS A 135 4.85 -8.75 5.24
CA LYS A 135 3.66 -8.89 6.11
C LYS A 135 3.91 -9.87 7.25
N ALA A 136 4.60 -10.98 7.00
CA ALA A 136 4.97 -11.95 8.03
C ALA A 136 5.93 -11.33 9.06
N ALA A 137 6.95 -10.60 8.60
CA ALA A 137 7.89 -9.89 9.48
C ALA A 137 7.19 -8.84 10.36
N ALA A 138 6.29 -8.03 9.80
CA ALA A 138 5.52 -7.02 10.56
C ALA A 138 4.59 -7.64 11.62
N ARG A 139 3.96 -8.78 11.30
CA ARG A 139 3.09 -9.53 12.23
C ARG A 139 3.87 -10.08 13.43
N ASN A 140 5.07 -10.60 13.18
CA ASN A 140 5.92 -11.13 14.24
C ASN A 140 6.39 -10.03 15.21
N GLN A 141 6.73 -8.84 14.70
CA GLN A 141 7.14 -7.68 15.53
C GLN A 141 6.01 -7.17 16.45
N SER A 142 4.76 -7.28 16.02
CA SER A 142 3.59 -6.87 16.81
C SER A 142 3.23 -7.87 17.91
N SER A 143 3.57 -9.16 17.73
CA SER A 143 3.38 -10.20 18.75
C SER A 143 4.43 -10.16 19.86
N THR A 144 5.71 -9.87 19.54
CA THR A 144 6.76 -9.69 20.57
C THR A 144 6.53 -8.46 21.46
N LYS A 145 6.01 -7.35 20.91
CA LYS A 145 5.61 -6.18 21.72
C LYS A 145 4.45 -6.47 22.69
N ARG A 146 3.52 -7.37 22.35
CA ARG A 146 2.40 -7.75 23.25
C ARG A 146 2.85 -8.61 24.44
N VAL A 147 3.89 -9.44 24.28
CA VAL A 147 4.42 -10.27 25.37
C VAL A 147 5.29 -9.45 26.33
N ALA A 148 6.06 -8.48 25.83
CA ALA A 148 6.96 -7.65 26.65
C ALA A 148 6.24 -6.71 27.66
N VAL A 149 4.96 -6.38 27.45
CA VAL A 149 4.20 -5.46 28.32
C VAL A 149 3.68 -6.14 29.60
N LYS A 150 3.71 -7.48 29.71
CA LYS A 150 3.10 -8.21 30.83
C LYS A 150 3.93 -8.29 32.13
N SER A 151 4.98 -7.50 32.31
CA SER A 151 5.88 -7.62 33.49
C SER A 151 6.26 -6.31 34.19
N VAL A 152 5.38 -5.31 34.23
CA VAL A 152 5.54 -4.19 35.18
C VAL A 152 4.60 -4.43 36.35
N GLY A 153 5.16 -4.87 37.49
CA GLY A 153 4.44 -5.00 38.75
C GLY A 153 3.75 -3.68 39.10
N LYS A 154 2.46 -3.74 39.44
CA LYS A 154 1.72 -2.58 39.96
C LYS A 154 2.42 -2.09 41.24
N PRO A 155 2.66 -0.79 41.43
CA PRO A 155 3.02 -0.27 42.74
C PRO A 155 1.84 -0.47 43.68
N MET A 156 2.12 -1.07 44.84
CA MET A 156 1.15 -1.30 45.91
C MET A 156 0.83 0.06 46.56
N VAL A 157 -0.31 0.65 46.20
CA VAL A 157 -0.80 1.89 46.82
C VAL A 157 -1.44 1.51 48.15
N TYR A 158 -0.80 1.87 49.26
CA TYR A 158 -1.43 1.78 50.58
C TYR A 158 -2.45 2.92 50.72
N ALA A 159 -3.73 2.58 50.90
CA ALA A 159 -4.74 3.55 51.27
C ALA A 159 -4.57 3.91 52.75
N PRO A 160 -4.60 5.21 53.14
CA PRO A 160 -4.63 5.57 54.56
C PRO A 160 -5.97 5.15 55.18
N THR A 161 -5.90 4.51 56.34
CA THR A 161 -7.05 4.09 57.14
C THR A 161 -7.78 5.31 57.73
N PRO A 162 -9.12 5.29 57.84
CA PRO A 162 -9.90 6.41 58.36
C PRO A 162 -9.87 6.43 59.89
N SER A 163 -8.92 7.15 60.49
CA SER A 163 -8.97 7.47 61.93
C SER A 163 -8.70 8.94 62.28
N ASP A 164 -8.37 9.81 61.32
CA ASP A 164 -8.13 11.23 61.60
C ASP A 164 -9.31 12.11 61.20
N VAL A 165 -10.42 11.93 61.92
CA VAL A 165 -11.51 12.93 61.96
C VAL A 165 -11.23 13.88 63.11
N GLY A 166 -10.86 15.12 62.81
CA GLY A 166 -10.97 16.19 63.80
C GLY A 166 -10.05 17.39 63.62
N ARG A 167 -10.50 18.36 62.83
CA ARG A 167 -10.69 19.76 63.26
C ARG A 167 -11.17 20.62 62.10
N ARG A 168 -12.32 21.28 62.32
CA ARG A 168 -12.89 22.32 61.47
C ARG A 168 -12.08 23.61 61.60
N ALA A 169 -11.96 24.37 60.52
CA ALA A 169 -11.71 25.81 60.53
C ALA A 169 -12.34 26.45 59.26
N PRO A 170 -12.67 27.77 59.29
CA PRO A 170 -13.95 28.27 58.80
C PRO A 170 -13.93 28.87 57.39
N CYS A 171 -15.12 28.92 56.81
CA CYS A 171 -15.48 29.63 55.59
C CYS A 171 -15.49 31.15 55.85
N HIS A 172 -14.74 31.91 55.05
CA HIS A 172 -14.94 33.35 54.90
C HIS A 172 -15.21 33.68 53.43
N GLN A 173 -16.15 34.61 53.29
CA GLN A 173 -16.94 34.97 52.12
C GLN A 173 -16.54 36.38 51.66
N LEU A 174 -16.83 36.70 50.39
CA LEU A 174 -16.89 38.04 49.77
C LEU A 174 -15.52 38.63 49.38
N SER A 175 -15.31 39.36 48.28
CA SER A 175 -16.21 40.19 47.46
C SER A 175 -15.62 40.47 46.07
N HIS A 176 -16.51 40.83 45.14
CA HIS A 176 -16.31 41.43 43.82
C HIS A 176 -15.18 42.46 43.68
N VAL A 177 -14.50 42.46 42.52
CA VAL A 177 -14.09 43.70 41.81
C VAL A 177 -14.16 43.50 40.29
N THR A 178 -15.00 44.32 39.65
CA THR A 178 -15.07 44.61 38.21
C THR A 178 -14.04 45.67 37.79
N ALA A 179 -13.52 45.58 36.56
CA ALA A 179 -13.04 46.68 35.69
C ALA A 179 -12.03 46.13 34.66
N THR A 180 -11.76 46.64 33.45
CA THR A 180 -12.39 47.53 32.46
C THR A 180 -11.53 47.36 31.18
N ILE A 181 -12.15 47.65 30.04
CA ILE A 181 -11.66 47.66 28.65
C ILE A 181 -10.31 48.38 28.42
N SER A 182 -9.50 47.90 27.47
CA SER A 182 -8.70 48.76 26.57
C SER A 182 -8.34 48.05 25.26
N LYS A 183 -8.79 48.62 24.13
CA LYS A 183 -8.29 48.41 22.77
C LYS A 183 -7.14 49.37 22.51
N THR A 184 -6.05 48.89 21.92
CA THR A 184 -5.03 49.65 21.16
C THR A 184 -4.12 48.60 20.49
N ASP A 185 -3.43 48.79 19.37
CA ASP A 185 -3.55 49.60 18.16
C ASP A 185 -2.46 49.03 17.21
N ARG A 186 -2.70 49.13 15.90
CA ARG A 186 -1.75 49.20 14.75
C ARG A 186 -0.46 48.36 14.65
N ARG A 187 -0.35 47.75 13.45
CA ARG A 187 0.76 47.77 12.46
C ARG A 187 2.10 47.11 12.84
N ARG A 188 2.40 46.01 12.15
CA ARG A 188 3.35 45.98 11.03
C ARG A 188 3.08 44.77 10.13
#